data_AF-A0A9X3TUL6-F1
#
_entry.id   AF-A0A9X3TUL6-F1
#
_cell.length_a   1.000
_cell.length_b   1.000
_cell.length_c   1.000
_cell.angle_alpha   90.00
_cell.angle_beta   90.00
_cell.angle_gamma   90.00
#
_symmetry.space_group_name_H-M   'P 1'
#
loop_
_entity.id
_entity.type
_entity.pdbx_description
1 polymer ?
#
loop_
_entity_poly.entity_id
_entity_poly.type
_entity_poly.pdbx_seq_one_letter_code
_entity_poly.pdbx_strand_id
1 'polypeptide(L)' 'MNQTTVTVEGRNLIISRTFQAPRELVFQAWTDPHHLPQWWGPPMAIITVLE' A
#
# COMPACT_ATOMS: atom_id res chain seq x y z
N MET A 1 -17.32 2.29 0.93
CA MET A 1 -16.43 2.42 2.10
C MET A 1 -15.33 1.38 1.98
N ASN A 2 -14.07 1.79 1.78
CA ASN A 2 -12.94 0.86 1.78
C ASN A 2 -12.62 0.52 3.24
N GLN A 3 -13.01 -0.69 3.67
CA GLN A 3 -12.77 -1.15 5.03
C GLN A 3 -11.28 -1.42 5.23
N THR A 4 -10.69 -0.76 6.22
CA THR A 4 -9.34 -1.05 6.71
C THR A 4 -9.48 -1.61 8.12
N THR A 5 -8.88 -2.77 8.37
CA THR A 5 -8.75 -3.37 9.70
C THR A 5 -7.28 -3.36 10.09
N VAL A 6 -7.01 -2.91 11.32
CA VAL A 6 -5.67 -2.93 11.89
C VAL A 6 -5.74 -3.74 13.18
N THR A 7 -4.91 -4.78 13.28
CA THR A 7 -4.84 -5.67 14.43
C THR A 7 -3.39 -5.76 14.90
N VAL A 8 -3.20 -5.78 16.22
CA VAL A 8 -1.89 -5.95 16.85
C VAL A 8 -1.90 -7.24 17.66
N GLU A 9 -1.01 -8.17 17.31
CA GLU A 9 -0.87 -9.47 17.97
C GLU A 9 0.54 -9.59 18.56
N GLY A 10 0.68 -9.20 19.83
CA GLY A 10 1.98 -9.13 20.50
C GLY A 10 2.91 -8.13 19.80
N ARG A 11 3.87 -8.63 19.02
CA ARG A 11 4.83 -7.82 18.24
C ARG A 11 4.47 -7.72 16.74
N ASN A 12 3.36 -8.32 16.32
CA ASN A 12 2.91 -8.30 14.94
C ASN A 12 1.90 -7.18 14.72
N LEU A 13 2.12 -6.37 13.68
CA LEU A 13 1.16 -5.39 13.17
C LEU A 13 0.56 -5.93 11.85
N ILE A 14 -0.74 -6.17 11.85
CA ILE A 14 -1.47 -6.69 10.69
C ILE A 14 -2.41 -5.61 10.17
N ILE A 15 -2.25 -5.23 8.91
CA ILE A 15 -3.11 -4.25 8.24
C ILE A 15 -3.79 -4.95 7.07
N SER A 16 -5.12 -5.00 7.09
CA SER A 16 -5.95 -5.54 6.01
C SER A 16 -6.81 -4.42 5.41
N ARG A 17 -6.85 -4.32 4.09
CA ARG A 17 -7.67 -3.31 3.39
C ARG A 17 -8.34 -3.90 2.17
N THR A 18 -9.65 -3.71 2.05
CA THR A 18 -10.41 -4.12 0.86
C THR A 18 -10.48 -2.97 -0.14
N PHE A 19 -10.06 -3.23 -1.37
CA PHE A 19 -10.11 -2.29 -2.47
C PHE A 19 -11.17 -2.70 -3.49
N GLN A 20 -11.97 -1.74 -3.94
CA GLN A 20 -12.86 -1.91 -5.09
C GLN A 20 -12.08 -1.64 -6.38
N ALA A 21 -11.11 -2.50 -6.68
CA ALA A 21 -10.25 -2.40 -7.85
C ALA A 21 -9.87 -3.81 -8.36
N PRO A 22 -9.48 -3.96 -9.64
CA PRO A 22 -8.93 -5.22 -10.14
C PRO A 22 -7.71 -5.67 -9.34
N ARG A 23 -7.60 -6.97 -9.07
CA ARG A 23 -6.48 -7.56 -8.31
C ARG A 23 -5.14 -7.23 -8.95
N GLU A 24 -5.08 -7.27 -10.27
CA GLU A 24 -3.88 -7.02 -11.06
C GLU A 24 -3.37 -5.59 -10.85
N LEU A 25 -4.30 -4.62 -10.77
CA LEU A 25 -3.95 -3.23 -10.48
C LEU A 25 -3.45 -3.04 -9.04
N VAL A 26 -4.09 -3.70 -8.07
CA VAL A 26 -3.63 -3.67 -6.67
C VAL A 26 -2.23 -4.27 -6.55
N PHE A 27 -1.94 -5.35 -7.28
CA PHE A 27 -0.61 -5.95 -7.32
C PHE A 27 0.41 -5.01 -7.96
N GLN A 28 0.08 -4.41 -9.11
CA GLN A 28 0.95 -3.44 -9.80
C GLN A 28 1.31 -2.24 -8.93
N ALA A 29 0.41 -1.76 -8.06
CA ALA A 29 0.71 -0.66 -7.14
C ALA A 29 1.89 -0.98 -6.21
N TRP A 30 2.10 -2.26 -5.87
CA TRP A 30 3.20 -2.71 -5.02
C TRP A 30 4.46 -3.11 -5.78
N THR A 31 4.35 -3.50 -7.05
CA THR A 31 5.47 -4.08 -7.81
C THR A 31 6.07 -3.14 -8.86
N ASP A 32 5.30 -2.16 -9.33
CA ASP A 32 5.80 -1.14 -10.25
C ASP A 32 6.40 0.02 -9.43
N PRO A 33 7.71 0.30 -9.57
CA PRO A 33 8.36 1.36 -8.81
C PRO A 33 7.77 2.74 -9.08
N HIS A 34 7.15 2.99 -10.24
CA HIS A 34 6.53 4.28 -10.55
C HIS A 34 5.21 4.51 -9.81
N HIS A 35 4.55 3.44 -9.35
CA HIS A 35 3.33 3.57 -8.53
C HIS A 35 3.64 3.84 -7.06
N LEU A 36 4.75 3.32 -6.52
CA LEU A 36 5.09 3.44 -5.10
C LEU A 36 5.05 4.89 -4.56
N PRO A 37 5.61 5.92 -5.24
CA PRO A 37 5.55 7.31 -4.78
C PRO A 37 4.14 7.87 -4.61
N GLN A 38 3.15 7.32 -5.32
CA GLN A 38 1.79 7.85 -5.34
C GLN A 38 0.94 7.33 -4.18
N TRP A 39 1.33 6.22 -3.57
CA TRP A 39 0.42 5.49 -2.69
C TRP A 39 1.08 4.94 -1.42
N TRP A 40 2.39 4.67 -1.44
CA TRP A 40 3.12 4.12 -0.30
C TRP A 40 3.75 5.24 0.55
N GLY A 41 3.63 5.13 1.88
CA GLY A 41 4.19 6.10 2.82
C GLY A 41 3.30 7.33 3.09
N PRO A 42 3.73 8.22 4.01
CA PRO A 42 3.01 9.46 4.30
C PRO A 42 3.13 10.45 3.13
N PRO A 43 2.18 11.41 2.97
CA PRO A 43 2.15 12.35 1.85
C PRO A 43 3.41 13.20 1.65
N MET A 44 4.23 13.33 2.70
CA MET A 44 5.47 14.11 2.73
C MET A 44 6.73 13.25 2.50
N ALA A 45 6.59 11.94 2.32
CA ALA A 45 7.73 11.08 2.01
C ALA A 45 8.19 11.31 0.57
N ILE A 46 9.51 11.37 0.38
CA ILE A 46 10.12 11.36 -0.94
C ILE A 46 10.50 9.91 -1.24
N ILE A 47 9.93 9.36 -2.30
CA ILE A 47 10.28 8.04 -2.83
C ILE A 47 11.01 8.27 -4.15
N THR A 48 12.30 7.95 -4.17
CA THR A 48 13.13 8.04 -5.37
C THR A 48 13.06 6.72 -6.14
N VAL A 49 12.68 6.80 -7.41
CA VAL A 49 12.81 5.69 -8.36
C VAL A 49 14.16 5.80 -9.04
N LEU A 50 14.94 4.72 -9.01
CA LEU A 50 16.21 4.61 -9.71
C LEU A 50 15.94 3.93 -11.06
N GLU A 51 16.51 4.48 -12.13
CA GLU A 51 16.50 3.90 -13.47
C GLU A 51 17.67 2.95 -13.71
#